data_AF-M0AQI8-F1
#
_entry.id   AF-M0AQI8-F1
#
_cell.length_a   1.000
_cell.length_b   1.000
_cell.length_c   1.000
_cell.angle_alpha   90.00
_cell.angle_beta   90.00
_cell.angle_gamma   90.00
#
_symmetry.space_group_name_H-M   'P 1'
#
loop_
_entity.id
_entity.type
_entity.pdbx_description
1 polymer ?
#
loop_
_entity_poly.entity_id
_entity_poly.type
_entity_poly.pdbx_seq_one_letter_code
_entity_poly.pdbx_strand_id
1 'polypeptide(L)' 'MSRSENATMQIGCPECDTTVTTAVPAGPGLVDDRTADRLRGTETACRNCGHELELYFY' A
#
# COMPACT_ATOMS: atom_id res chain seq x y z
N MET A 1 -3.25 18.66 -13.42
CA MET A 1 -3.16 18.18 -12.04
C MET A 1 -3.19 16.66 -12.09
N SER A 2 -2.04 16.01 -11.91
CA SER A 2 -1.93 14.55 -11.92
C SER A 2 -2.64 14.01 -10.69
N ARG A 3 -3.78 13.33 -10.89
CA ARG A 3 -4.42 12.59 -9.80
C ARG A 3 -3.53 11.39 -9.51
N SER A 4 -2.85 11.39 -8.37
CA SER A 4 -2.34 10.16 -7.78
C SER A 4 -3.56 9.33 -7.41
N GLU A 5 -4.04 8.51 -8.33
CA GLU A 5 -5.13 7.58 -8.03
C GLU A 5 -4.54 6.56 -7.05
N ASN A 6 -4.96 6.57 -5.79
CA ASN A 6 -4.52 5.55 -4.85
C ASN A 6 -5.32 4.27 -5.14
N ALA A 7 -4.63 3.16 -5.40
CA ALA A 7 -5.25 1.85 -5.51
C ALA A 7 -5.61 1.35 -4.11
N THR A 8 -6.89 1.04 -3.90
CA THR A 8 -7.35 0.42 -2.66
C THR A 8 -7.13 -1.09 -2.76
N MET A 9 -6.35 -1.65 -1.84
CA MET A 9 -6.04 -3.07 -1.76
C MET A 9 -6.58 -3.66 -0.45
N GLN A 10 -6.93 -4.94 -0.49
CA GLN A 10 -7.35 -5.71 0.68
C GLN A 10 -6.30 -6.76 0.99
N ILE A 11 -5.77 -6.73 2.21
CA ILE A 11 -4.77 -7.69 2.69
C ILE A 11 -5.27 -8.37 3.98
N GLY A 12 -4.80 -9.58 4.27
CA GLY A 12 -5.07 -10.23 5.55
C GLY A 12 -4.14 -9.71 6.64
N CYS A 13 -4.68 -9.46 7.84
CA CYS A 13 -3.86 -9.23 9.03
C CYS A 13 -3.28 -10.58 9.51
N PRO A 14 -1.95 -10.73 9.61
CA PRO A 14 -1.32 -11.97 10.02
C PRO A 14 -1.64 -12.39 11.46
N GLU A 15 -2.01 -11.44 12.32
CA GLU A 15 -2.29 -11.71 13.74
C GLU A 15 -3.71 -12.20 14.01
N CYS A 16 -4.69 -11.76 13.22
CA CYS A 16 -6.12 -12.03 13.51
C CYS A 16 -6.93 -12.47 12.30
N ASP A 17 -6.26 -12.75 11.18
CA ASP A 17 -6.83 -13.18 9.89
C ASP A 17 -7.88 -12.20 9.31
N THR A 18 -8.00 -11.00 9.89
CA THR A 18 -9.02 -10.04 9.49
C THR A 18 -8.56 -9.26 8.26
N THR A 19 -9.47 -9.03 7.32
CA THR A 19 -9.20 -8.22 6.13
C THR A 19 -8.98 -6.75 6.50
N VAL A 20 -7.82 -6.23 6.14
CA VAL A 20 -7.44 -4.82 6.28
C VAL A 20 -7.45 -4.18 4.90
N THR A 21 -8.15 -3.05 4.80
CA THR A 21 -8.15 -2.23 3.58
C THR A 21 -7.05 -1.18 3.69
N THR A 22 -6.12 -1.19 2.74
CA THR A 22 -5.00 -0.23 2.66
C THR A 22 -5.02 0.48 1.32
N ALA A 23 -4.48 1.70 1.28
CA ALA A 23 -4.37 2.50 0.06
C ALA A 23 -2.90 2.61 -0.32
N VAL A 24 -2.55 2.01 -1.46
CA VAL A 24 -1.21 2.14 -2.05
C VAL A 24 -1.33 3.14 -3.19
N PRO A 25 -0.40 4.10 -3.35
CA PRO A 25 -0.37 4.92 -4.55
C PRO A 25 -0.42 4.01 -5.76
N ALA A 26 -1.36 4.22 -6.70
CA ALA A 26 -1.26 3.49 -7.96
C ALA A 26 0.11 3.85 -8.52
N GLY A 27 0.94 2.82 -8.72
CA GLY A 27 2.24 3.01 -9.34
C GLY A 27 2.05 3.81 -10.63
N PRO A 28 3.00 4.70 -10.99
CA PRO A 28 2.93 5.38 -12.27
C PRO A 28 2.81 4.30 -13.33
N GLY A 29 1.64 4.15 -13.96
CA GLY A 29 1.38 3.05 -14.86
C GLY A 29 2.39 3.11 -15.99
N LEU A 30 3.45 2.28 -15.93
CA LEU A 30 4.50 2.07 -16.94
C LEU A 30 5.00 3.32 -17.71
N VAL A 31 4.89 4.51 -17.14
CA VAL A 31 5.26 5.77 -17.82
C VAL A 31 5.74 6.79 -16.79
N ASP A 32 6.95 6.61 -16.28
CA ASP A 32 7.97 7.66 -16.18
C ASP A 32 9.30 7.03 -15.70
N ASP A 33 10.17 6.74 -16.67
CA ASP A 33 11.53 6.16 -16.55
C ASP A 33 12.52 7.03 -15.72
N ARG A 34 12.01 8.02 -14.98
CA ARG A 34 12.79 9.01 -14.22
C ARG A 34 12.61 8.93 -12.72
N THR A 35 11.65 8.13 -12.25
CA THR A 35 11.50 7.81 -10.82
C THR A 35 11.77 6.33 -10.62
N ALA A 36 13.05 5.99 -10.82
CA ALA A 36 13.69 4.69 -10.65
C ALA A 36 13.03 3.77 -9.62
N ASP A 37 13.04 2.47 -9.92
CA ASP A 37 12.71 1.28 -9.10
C ASP A 37 13.12 1.38 -7.61
N ARG A 38 12.51 2.29 -6.87
CA ARG A 38 12.87 2.59 -5.48
C ARG A 38 11.76 2.04 -4.62
N LEU A 39 12.09 0.96 -3.90
CA LEU A 39 11.24 0.36 -2.89
C LEU A 39 10.62 1.47 -2.01
N ARG A 40 9.30 1.57 -2.06
CA ARG A 40 8.48 2.45 -1.23
C ARG A 40 7.91 1.62 -0.09
N GLY A 41 7.79 2.25 1.08
CA GLY A 41 7.13 1.67 2.25
C GLY A 41 5.90 2.49 2.62
N THR A 42 4.85 1.86 3.11
CA THR A 42 3.73 2.50 3.80
C THR A 42 3.31 1.66 5.01
N GLU A 43 2.87 2.33 6.07
CA GLU A 43 2.43 1.69 7.31
C GLU A 43 0.91 1.77 7.42
N THR A 44 0.29 0.70 7.89
CA THR A 44 -1.14 0.65 8.19
C THR A 44 -1.37 -0.13 9.48
N ALA A 45 -2.50 0.09 10.15
CA ALA A 45 -2.83 -0.63 11.37
C ALA A 45 -4.12 -1.44 11.16
N CYS A 46 -4.12 -2.67 11.65
CA CYS A 46 -5.32 -3.48 11.70
C CYS A 46 -6.29 -2.89 12.73
N ARG A 47 -7.48 -2.46 12.26
CA ARG A 47 -8.52 -1.92 13.16
C ARG A 47 -9.15 -2.95 14.10
N ASN A 48 -8.93 -4.24 13.85
CA ASN A 48 -9.50 -5.32 14.66
C ASN A 48 -8.63 -5.66 15.88
N CYS A 49 -7.32 -5.89 15.68
CA CYS A 49 -6.39 -6.27 16.75
C CYS A 49 -5.41 -5.17 17.16
N GLY A 50 -5.36 -4.05 16.42
CA GLY A 50 -4.42 -2.95 16.67
C GLY A 50 -3.00 -3.19 16.18
N HIS A 51 -2.74 -4.30 15.47
CA HIS A 51 -1.40 -4.63 14.99
C HIS A 51 -0.97 -3.76 13.81
N GLU A 52 0.27 -3.28 13.84
CA GLU A 52 0.87 -2.48 12.78
C GLU A 52 1.41 -3.37 11.65
N LEU A 53 1.25 -2.90 10.42
CA LEU A 53 1.54 -3.62 9.18
C LEU A 53 2.37 -2.71 8.28
N GLU A 54 3.55 -3.17 7.90
CA GLU A 54 4.41 -2.48 6.95
C GLU A 54 4.26 -3.11 5.56
N LEU A 55 3.97 -2.29 4.55
CA LEU A 55 3.80 -2.69 3.17
C LEU A 55 4.90 -2.07 2.31
N TYR A 56 5.55 -2.91 1.50
CA TYR A 56 6.59 -2.48 0.57
C TYR A 56 6.18 -2.73 -0.87
N PHE A 57 6.37 -1.75 -1.75
CA PHE A 57 5.97 -1.79 -3.16
C PHE A 57 6.96 -1.02 -4.04
N TYR A 58 6.93 -1.31 -5.35
CA TYR A 58 7.71 -0.62 -6.39
C TYR A 58 6.82 0.28 -7.23
#